data_AF-A0A435ESD3-F1
#
_entry.id   AF-A0A435ESD3-F1
#
_cell.length_a   1.000
_cell.length_b   1.000
_cell.length_c   1.000
_cell.angle_alpha   90.00
_cell.angle_beta   90.00
_cell.angle_gamma   90.00
#
_symmetry.space_group_name_H-M   'P 1'
#
loop_
_entity.id
_entity.type
_entity.pdbx_description
1 polymer ?
#
loop_
_entity_poly.entity_id
_entity_poly.type
_entity_poly.pdbx_seq_one_letter_code
_entity_poly.pdbx_strand_id
1 'polypeptide(L)'
;AALVPPASYFARIREICDRYGILLIHDEVMTGIGRTGKFLGGDHWSCRPDIVALSKGLSSGYAPLGALAATERIVGPVVAAGGFLHGHTYGGNPVACAAGVAVLGEVDRLGLVENSAVMGEVLRGELEALSGRFPFIADVRGKGLFMGAELYADPLARTPLPQNLNANLRLIDLAFERGLIIYSRRVRGGPVSDNFMVCPPLITTREQIGEIIAVLGDTLEALAAELDLPVNH
;
A
#
# COMPACT_ATOMS: atom_id res chain seq x y z
N ALA A 1 -4.69 5.22 6.74
CA ALA A 1 -4.07 4.12 5.96
C ALA A 1 -3.95 4.47 4.46
N ALA A 2 -3.09 3.83 3.66
CA ALA A 2 -3.04 3.96 2.18
C ALA A 2 -3.21 5.41 1.61
N LEU A 3 -2.49 6.39 2.16
CA LEU A 3 -2.63 7.79 1.76
C LEU A 3 -2.14 8.01 0.33
N VAL A 4 -3.00 8.63 -0.49
CA VAL A 4 -2.69 9.01 -1.87
C VAL A 4 -2.41 10.51 -1.90
N PRO A 5 -1.23 10.95 -2.34
CA PRO A 5 -0.96 12.38 -2.43
C PRO A 5 -1.81 13.04 -3.53
N PRO A 6 -2.14 14.34 -3.39
CA PRO A 6 -2.80 15.10 -4.44
C PRO A 6 -2.02 15.03 -5.76
N ALA A 7 -2.72 15.13 -6.89
CA ALA A 7 -2.11 15.03 -8.22
C ALA A 7 -0.93 16.01 -8.45
N SER A 8 -0.97 17.19 -7.83
CA SER A 8 0.06 18.21 -7.94
C SER A 8 1.31 17.95 -7.09
N TYR A 9 1.23 17.08 -6.08
CA TYR A 9 2.25 16.99 -5.03
C TYR A 9 3.60 16.54 -5.59
N PHE A 10 3.65 15.37 -6.25
CA PHE A 10 4.91 14.80 -6.71
C PHE A 10 5.57 15.62 -7.81
N ALA A 11 4.79 16.17 -8.75
CA ALA A 11 5.29 17.10 -9.75
C ALA A 11 5.97 18.32 -9.09
N ARG A 12 5.31 18.89 -8.08
CA ARG A 12 5.86 20.03 -7.35
C ARG A 12 7.13 19.68 -6.57
N ILE A 13 7.18 18.52 -5.95
CA ILE A 13 8.38 18.02 -5.26
C ILE A 13 9.53 17.85 -6.25
N ARG A 14 9.29 17.27 -7.43
CA ARG A 14 10.31 17.10 -8.45
C ARG A 14 10.91 18.43 -8.90
N GLU A 15 10.07 19.43 -9.18
CA GLU A 15 10.50 20.79 -9.55
C GLU A 15 11.40 21.43 -8.48
N ILE A 16 11.03 21.26 -7.21
CA ILE A 16 11.80 21.79 -6.08
C ILE A 16 13.16 21.10 -6.01
N CYS A 17 13.17 19.76 -6.09
CA CYS A 17 14.41 18.99 -6.05
C CYS A 17 15.36 19.39 -7.19
N ASP A 18 14.83 19.58 -8.41
CA ASP A 18 15.63 19.98 -9.57
C ASP A 18 16.19 21.40 -9.40
N ARG A 19 15.37 22.34 -8.92
CA ARG A 19 15.77 23.74 -8.70
C ARG A 19 16.94 23.87 -7.72
N TYR A 20 16.93 23.06 -6.66
CA TYR A 20 17.90 23.17 -5.56
C TYR A 20 18.99 22.10 -5.58
N GLY A 21 19.03 21.25 -6.61
CA GLY A 21 20.01 20.17 -6.71
C GLY A 21 19.86 19.10 -5.61
N ILE A 22 18.64 18.89 -5.11
CA ILE A 22 18.33 17.90 -4.07
C ILE A 22 18.02 16.57 -4.75
N LEU A 23 18.58 15.47 -4.22
CA LEU A 23 18.25 14.13 -4.70
C LEU A 23 16.87 13.71 -4.23
N LEU A 24 16.04 13.21 -5.15
CA LEU A 24 14.74 12.62 -4.81
C LEU A 24 14.85 11.11 -4.71
N ILE A 25 14.46 10.57 -3.55
CA ILE A 25 14.41 9.14 -3.30
C ILE A 25 12.96 8.70 -3.24
N HIS A 26 12.57 7.73 -4.07
CA HIS A 26 11.30 7.04 -3.90
C HIS A 26 11.52 5.78 -3.05
N ASP A 27 10.87 5.72 -1.90
CA ASP A 27 10.74 4.50 -1.11
C ASP A 27 9.56 3.69 -1.66
N GLU A 28 9.87 2.72 -2.52
CA GLU A 28 8.92 1.86 -3.21
C GLU A 28 8.83 0.48 -2.54
N VAL A 29 9.27 0.37 -1.28
CA VAL A 29 9.29 -0.92 -0.57
C VAL A 29 7.89 -1.52 -0.43
N MET A 30 6.84 -0.70 -0.23
CA MET A 30 5.45 -1.20 -0.22
C MET A 30 4.74 -1.03 -1.55
N THR A 31 4.96 0.07 -2.25
CA THR A 31 4.17 0.51 -3.41
C THR A 31 4.70 -0.02 -4.75
N GLY A 32 5.95 -0.47 -4.79
CA GLY A 32 6.58 -1.02 -5.97
C GLY A 32 6.08 -2.40 -6.36
N ILE A 33 6.62 -2.91 -7.47
CA ILE A 33 6.33 -4.22 -8.05
C ILE A 33 4.83 -4.40 -8.28
N GLY A 34 4.17 -3.38 -8.84
CA GLY A 34 2.78 -3.49 -9.27
C GLY A 34 1.73 -3.27 -8.19
N ARG A 35 2.10 -3.10 -6.91
CA ARG A 35 1.14 -3.01 -5.79
C ARG A 35 0.04 -1.97 -6.03
N THR A 36 0.37 -0.85 -6.63
CA THR A 36 -0.58 0.26 -6.85
C THR A 36 -1.16 0.31 -8.28
N GLY A 37 -0.98 -0.73 -9.09
CA GLY A 37 -1.41 -0.74 -10.50
C GLY A 37 -0.42 -0.07 -11.47
N LYS A 38 0.77 0.29 -11.00
CA LYS A 38 1.95 0.67 -11.79
C LYS A 38 3.18 -0.03 -11.21
N PHE A 39 4.25 -0.17 -12.00
CA PHE A 39 5.44 -0.88 -11.54
C PHE A 39 6.06 -0.18 -10.32
N LEU A 40 6.26 1.14 -10.38
CA LEU A 40 6.54 1.98 -9.22
C LEU A 40 5.30 2.80 -8.86
N GLY A 41 5.06 3.04 -7.57
CA GLY A 41 3.99 3.92 -7.12
C GLY A 41 4.16 5.35 -7.63
N GLY A 42 5.38 5.87 -7.68
CA GLY A 42 5.69 7.20 -8.21
C GLY A 42 5.32 7.41 -9.69
N ASP A 43 5.19 6.33 -10.46
CA ASP A 43 4.86 6.39 -11.90
C ASP A 43 3.46 6.97 -12.15
N HIS A 44 2.57 6.93 -11.16
CA HIS A 44 1.25 7.57 -11.23
C HIS A 44 1.30 9.09 -11.41
N TRP A 45 2.44 9.74 -11.12
CA TRP A 45 2.58 11.19 -11.14
C TRP A 45 3.69 11.70 -12.07
N SER A 46 4.22 10.84 -12.95
CA SER A 46 5.33 11.19 -13.87
C SER A 46 6.54 11.85 -13.15
N CYS A 47 6.75 11.48 -11.88
CA CYS A 47 7.80 12.04 -11.05
C CYS A 47 8.98 11.08 -11.04
N ARG A 48 9.99 11.35 -11.88
CA ARG A 48 11.16 10.49 -11.97
C ARG A 48 12.08 10.67 -10.76
N PRO A 49 12.35 9.61 -9.97
CA PRO A 49 13.29 9.69 -8.86
C PRO A 49 14.74 9.64 -9.34
N ASP A 50 15.64 10.10 -8.48
CA ASP A 50 17.09 9.91 -8.64
C ASP A 50 17.54 8.54 -8.09
N ILE A 51 16.86 8.07 -7.04
CA ILE A 51 17.10 6.79 -6.36
C ILE A 51 15.76 6.12 -6.04
N VAL A 52 15.70 4.79 -6.19
CA VAL A 52 14.55 3.97 -5.81
C VAL A 52 14.98 2.91 -4.81
N ALA A 53 14.27 2.78 -3.69
CA ALA A 53 14.42 1.68 -2.75
C ALA A 53 13.32 0.63 -2.98
N LEU A 54 13.71 -0.65 -3.12
CA LEU A 54 12.82 -1.77 -3.40
C LEU A 54 13.07 -2.92 -2.41
N SER A 55 12.01 -3.62 -2.02
CA SER A 55 12.06 -4.87 -1.26
C SER A 55 10.68 -5.53 -1.33
N LYS A 56 10.22 -6.25 -0.30
CA LYS A 56 8.91 -6.92 -0.17
C LYS A 56 8.47 -7.64 -1.46
N GLY A 57 7.68 -6.98 -2.30
CA GLY A 57 7.20 -7.50 -3.58
C GLY A 57 8.31 -7.92 -4.54
N LEU A 58 9.53 -7.39 -4.37
CA LEU A 58 10.68 -7.71 -5.21
C LEU A 58 11.01 -9.22 -5.24
N SER A 59 10.72 -9.92 -4.16
CA SER A 59 10.81 -11.38 -4.06
C SER A 59 9.52 -12.03 -3.59
N SER A 60 8.41 -11.28 -3.52
CA SER A 60 7.11 -11.71 -2.99
C SER A 60 7.19 -12.50 -1.67
N GLY A 61 8.19 -12.20 -0.83
CA GLY A 61 8.41 -12.88 0.44
C GLY A 61 9.09 -14.27 0.35
N TYR A 62 9.42 -14.77 -0.84
CA TYR A 62 10.08 -16.07 -1.01
C TYR A 62 11.52 -16.11 -0.49
N ALA A 63 12.21 -14.96 -0.53
CA ALA A 63 13.55 -14.80 0.03
C ALA A 63 13.78 -13.35 0.48
N PRO A 64 14.54 -13.07 1.55
CA PRO A 64 14.88 -11.70 1.93
C PRO A 64 15.70 -11.02 0.83
N LEU A 65 15.09 -10.05 0.14
CA LEU A 65 15.72 -9.30 -0.93
C LEU A 65 15.35 -7.83 -0.84
N GLY A 66 16.37 -6.97 -0.91
CA GLY A 66 16.24 -5.54 -1.05
C GLY A 66 17.18 -5.05 -2.15
N ALA A 67 16.81 -3.97 -2.82
CA ALA A 67 17.61 -3.35 -3.85
C ALA A 67 17.50 -1.83 -3.77
N LEU A 68 18.58 -1.17 -4.15
CA LEU A 68 18.61 0.26 -4.41
C LEU A 68 19.01 0.45 -5.88
N ALA A 69 18.18 1.14 -6.64
CA ALA A 69 18.48 1.55 -8.00
C ALA A 69 18.77 3.06 -8.00
N ALA A 70 19.83 3.50 -8.67
CA ALA A 70 20.20 4.90 -8.77
C ALA A 70 20.59 5.25 -10.21
N THR A 71 20.41 6.51 -10.58
CA THR A 71 20.80 6.99 -11.92
C THR A 71 22.31 6.97 -12.13
N GLU A 72 22.75 6.82 -13.39
CA GLU A 72 24.17 6.83 -13.77
C GLU A 72 24.90 8.11 -13.34
N ARG A 73 24.19 9.25 -13.32
CA ARG A 73 24.72 10.53 -12.82
C ARG A 73 25.21 10.43 -11.37
N ILE A 74 24.65 9.52 -10.57
CA ILE A 74 25.06 9.25 -9.19
C ILE A 74 26.09 8.12 -9.15
N VAL A 75 25.83 7.03 -9.86
CA VAL A 75 26.68 5.83 -9.81
C VAL A 75 28.06 6.07 -10.43
N GLY A 76 28.13 6.74 -11.58
CA GLY A 76 29.36 6.98 -12.33
C GLY A 76 30.46 7.67 -11.51
N PRO A 77 30.18 8.82 -10.85
CA PRO A 77 31.16 9.48 -9.97
C PRO A 77 31.64 8.61 -8.81
N VAL A 78 30.75 7.80 -8.20
CA VAL A 78 31.12 6.89 -7.11
C VAL A 78 32.06 5.80 -7.62
N VAL A 79 31.76 5.21 -8.78
CA VAL A 79 32.63 4.21 -9.42
C VAL A 79 33.99 4.81 -9.79
N ALA A 80 34.01 6.00 -10.38
CA ALA A 80 35.25 6.70 -10.73
C ALA A 80 36.10 7.06 -9.49
N ALA A 81 35.46 7.26 -8.34
CA ALA A 81 36.12 7.52 -7.06
C ALA A 81 36.61 6.26 -6.33
N GLY A 82 36.55 5.08 -6.97
CA GLY A 82 37.01 3.81 -6.38
C GLY A 82 35.89 2.87 -5.92
N GLY A 83 34.64 3.18 -6.25
CA GLY A 83 33.48 2.31 -5.98
C GLY A 83 32.78 2.59 -4.66
N PHE A 84 31.79 1.75 -4.34
CA PHE A 84 31.00 1.87 -3.12
C PHE A 84 31.75 1.32 -1.91
N LEU A 85 32.08 2.18 -0.95
CA LEU A 85 32.60 1.80 0.38
C LEU A 85 31.45 1.38 1.32
N HIS A 86 30.53 0.58 0.81
CA HIS A 86 29.36 0.08 1.53
C HIS A 86 29.00 -1.31 1.01
N GLY A 87 28.78 -2.26 1.92
CA GLY A 87 28.46 -3.62 1.57
C GLY A 87 27.86 -4.39 2.74
N HIS A 88 27.16 -5.47 2.41
CA HIS A 88 26.57 -6.39 3.37
C HIS A 88 27.02 -7.81 3.06
N THR A 89 27.20 -8.64 4.09
CA THR A 89 27.60 -10.06 3.94
C THR A 89 26.71 -10.83 2.96
N TYR A 90 25.40 -10.50 2.94
CA TYR A 90 24.42 -11.13 2.06
C TYR A 90 23.99 -10.26 0.87
N GLY A 91 24.70 -9.15 0.61
CA GLY A 91 24.48 -8.33 -0.57
C GLY A 91 24.71 -9.15 -1.84
N GLY A 92 23.73 -9.17 -2.75
CA GLY A 92 23.82 -9.97 -3.98
C GLY A 92 23.73 -11.48 -3.75
N ASN A 93 23.08 -11.94 -2.67
CA ASN A 93 22.89 -13.37 -2.42
C ASN A 93 22.25 -14.07 -3.64
N PRO A 94 22.90 -15.07 -4.27
CA PRO A 94 22.42 -15.66 -5.52
C PRO A 94 21.04 -16.31 -5.42
N VAL A 95 20.70 -16.91 -4.27
CA VAL A 95 19.38 -17.55 -4.06
C VAL A 95 18.29 -16.50 -3.96
N ALA A 96 18.53 -15.41 -3.20
CA ALA A 96 17.58 -14.31 -3.11
C ALA A 96 17.39 -13.63 -4.48
N CYS A 97 18.47 -13.40 -5.23
CA CYS A 97 18.41 -12.84 -6.58
C CYS A 97 17.64 -13.75 -7.55
N ALA A 98 17.87 -15.07 -7.51
CA ALA A 98 17.13 -16.02 -8.35
C ALA A 98 15.63 -16.01 -8.04
N ALA A 99 15.26 -15.96 -6.76
CA ALA A 99 13.85 -15.81 -6.35
C ALA A 99 13.25 -14.49 -6.87
N GLY A 100 13.99 -13.39 -6.77
CA GLY A 100 13.55 -12.09 -7.30
C GLY A 100 13.35 -12.10 -8.82
N VAL A 101 14.29 -12.68 -9.57
CA VAL A 101 14.17 -12.84 -11.04
C VAL A 101 12.95 -13.68 -11.40
N ALA A 102 12.72 -14.80 -10.71
CA ALA A 102 11.55 -15.64 -10.95
C ALA A 102 10.23 -14.88 -10.66
N VAL A 103 10.18 -14.13 -9.56
CA VAL A 103 9.01 -13.32 -9.19
C VAL A 103 8.73 -12.23 -10.23
N LEU A 104 9.75 -11.49 -10.67
CA LEU A 104 9.57 -10.47 -11.71
C LEU A 104 9.12 -11.10 -13.04
N GLY A 105 9.68 -12.26 -13.40
CA GLY A 105 9.23 -13.02 -14.56
C GLY A 105 7.75 -13.40 -14.49
N GLU A 106 7.26 -13.83 -13.32
CA GLU A 106 5.85 -14.15 -13.12
C GLU A 106 4.95 -12.91 -13.08
N VAL A 107 5.42 -11.79 -12.52
CA VAL A 107 4.71 -10.50 -12.56
C VAL A 107 4.42 -10.08 -14.00
N ASP A 108 5.41 -10.21 -14.88
CA ASP A 108 5.26 -9.90 -16.31
C ASP A 108 4.41 -10.95 -17.04
N ARG A 109 4.71 -12.25 -16.86
CA ARG A 109 4.03 -13.36 -17.55
C ARG A 109 2.54 -13.40 -17.27
N LEU A 110 2.12 -13.08 -16.04
CA LEU A 110 0.73 -13.09 -15.61
C LEU A 110 0.05 -11.71 -15.72
N GLY A 111 0.79 -10.66 -16.14
CA GLY A 111 0.25 -9.30 -16.23
C GLY A 111 -0.23 -8.73 -14.88
N LEU A 112 0.50 -9.02 -13.79
CA LEU A 112 0.02 -8.73 -12.43
C LEU A 112 -0.08 -7.23 -12.11
N VAL A 113 0.71 -6.38 -12.78
CA VAL A 113 0.59 -4.92 -12.64
C VAL A 113 -0.76 -4.44 -13.18
N GLU A 114 -1.16 -4.95 -14.35
CA GLU A 114 -2.47 -4.63 -14.95
C GLU A 114 -3.61 -5.22 -14.13
N ASN A 115 -3.48 -6.47 -13.68
CA ASN A 115 -4.47 -7.07 -12.80
C ASN A 115 -4.66 -6.26 -11.51
N SER A 116 -3.56 -5.77 -10.92
CA SER A 116 -3.61 -4.90 -9.74
C SER A 116 -4.36 -3.60 -10.01
N ALA A 117 -4.22 -3.01 -11.20
CA ALA A 117 -4.98 -1.84 -11.58
C ALA A 117 -6.48 -2.19 -11.70
N VAL A 118 -6.83 -3.21 -12.50
CA VAL A 118 -8.23 -3.58 -12.76
C VAL A 118 -8.95 -4.06 -11.49
N MET A 119 -8.35 -4.97 -10.73
CA MET A 119 -8.91 -5.49 -9.48
C MET A 119 -8.90 -4.45 -8.36
N GLY A 120 -7.97 -3.49 -8.40
CA GLY A 120 -7.98 -2.34 -7.50
C GLY A 120 -9.23 -1.47 -7.66
N GLU A 121 -9.69 -1.25 -8.89
CA GLU A 121 -10.94 -0.51 -9.17
C GLU A 121 -12.16 -1.27 -8.65
N VAL A 122 -12.18 -2.60 -8.80
CA VAL A 122 -13.23 -3.46 -8.24
C VAL A 122 -13.25 -3.35 -6.72
N LEU A 123 -12.10 -3.58 -6.08
CA LEU A 123 -11.97 -3.50 -4.62
C LEU A 123 -12.38 -2.12 -4.09
N ARG A 124 -12.01 -1.03 -4.78
CA ARG A 124 -12.44 0.32 -4.39
C ARG A 124 -13.97 0.45 -4.42
N GLY A 125 -14.61 0.04 -5.51
CA GLY A 125 -16.07 0.12 -5.64
C GLY A 125 -16.80 -0.67 -4.56
N GLU A 126 -16.31 -1.86 -4.21
CA GLU A 126 -16.87 -2.67 -3.13
C GLU A 126 -16.69 -2.03 -1.75
N LEU A 127 -15.52 -1.43 -1.48
CA LEU A 127 -15.28 -0.69 -0.22
C LEU A 127 -16.15 0.57 -0.12
N GLU A 128 -16.37 1.27 -1.23
CA GLU A 128 -17.28 2.42 -1.30
C GLU A 128 -18.74 1.97 -1.07
N ALA A 129 -19.16 0.83 -1.63
CA ALA A 129 -20.47 0.25 -1.35
C ALA A 129 -20.63 -0.11 0.14
N LEU A 130 -19.60 -0.69 0.76
CA LEU A 130 -19.58 -0.95 2.21
C LEU A 130 -19.72 0.34 3.03
N SER A 131 -19.12 1.47 2.63
CA SER A 131 -19.32 2.74 3.34
C SER A 131 -20.77 3.25 3.29
N GLY A 132 -21.54 2.86 2.27
CA GLY A 132 -22.97 3.15 2.20
C GLY A 132 -23.78 2.38 3.26
N ARG A 133 -23.38 1.14 3.55
CA ARG A 133 -23.98 0.30 4.60
C ARG A 133 -23.48 0.65 6.00
N PHE A 134 -22.20 0.97 6.14
CA PHE A 134 -21.52 1.26 7.40
C PHE A 134 -21.05 2.72 7.43
N PRO A 135 -21.92 3.67 7.82
CA PRO A 135 -21.61 5.10 7.74
C PRO A 135 -20.43 5.53 8.62
N PHE A 136 -19.99 4.74 9.59
CA PHE A 136 -18.76 5.01 10.34
C PHE A 136 -17.47 4.72 9.52
N ILE A 137 -17.57 4.12 8.33
CA ILE A 137 -16.47 3.94 7.40
C ILE A 137 -16.49 5.08 6.39
N ALA A 138 -15.37 5.78 6.24
CA ALA A 138 -15.25 6.81 5.22
C ALA A 138 -13.82 6.95 4.70
N ASP A 139 -13.64 7.86 3.74
CA ASP A 139 -12.35 8.18 3.13
C ASP A 139 -11.70 6.89 2.60
N VAL A 140 -12.46 6.15 1.78
CA VAL A 140 -11.95 5.01 1.01
C VAL A 140 -10.91 5.55 0.05
N ARG A 141 -9.67 5.09 0.19
CA ARG A 141 -8.54 5.62 -0.55
C ARG A 141 -7.47 4.57 -0.79
N GLY A 142 -6.64 4.86 -1.77
CA GLY A 142 -5.59 3.97 -2.22
C GLY A 142 -5.49 3.97 -3.75
N LYS A 143 -4.60 3.11 -4.25
CA LYS A 143 -4.42 2.86 -5.69
C LYS A 143 -4.12 1.38 -5.89
N GLY A 144 -4.64 0.79 -6.96
CA GLY A 144 -4.49 -0.64 -7.24
C GLY A 144 -4.97 -1.50 -6.07
N LEU A 145 -4.27 -2.60 -5.80
CA LEU A 145 -4.54 -3.48 -4.65
C LEU A 145 -3.88 -3.00 -3.35
N PHE A 146 -3.82 -1.69 -3.14
CA PHE A 146 -3.36 -1.06 -1.91
C PHE A 146 -4.41 -0.05 -1.44
N MET A 147 -5.46 -0.58 -0.82
CA MET A 147 -6.66 0.17 -0.45
C MET A 147 -6.86 0.19 1.07
N GLY A 148 -7.59 1.18 1.56
CA GLY A 148 -8.02 1.25 2.95
C GLY A 148 -9.08 2.30 3.16
N ALA A 149 -9.63 2.33 4.37
CA ALA A 149 -10.62 3.31 4.80
C ALA A 149 -10.36 3.73 6.26
N GLU A 150 -10.92 4.87 6.67
CA GLU A 150 -10.90 5.33 8.06
C GLU A 150 -12.21 5.03 8.75
N LEU A 151 -12.15 4.92 10.06
CA LEU A 151 -13.27 4.75 10.97
C LEU A 151 -13.50 6.06 11.72
N TYR A 152 -14.69 6.63 11.57
CA TYR A 152 -15.10 7.91 12.14
C TYR A 152 -16.35 7.77 12.99
N ALA A 153 -16.44 8.56 14.06
CA ALA A 153 -17.71 8.77 14.78
C ALA A 153 -18.65 9.67 13.96
N ASP A 154 -18.09 10.70 13.31
CA ASP A 154 -18.77 11.56 12.36
C ASP A 154 -17.87 11.78 11.13
N PRO A 155 -18.16 11.13 10.00
CA PRO A 155 -17.39 11.29 8.77
C PRO A 155 -17.41 12.71 8.18
N LEU A 156 -18.53 13.43 8.29
CA LEU A 156 -18.68 14.77 7.69
C LEU A 156 -17.82 15.78 8.45
N ALA A 157 -17.85 15.71 9.79
CA ALA A 157 -16.98 16.53 10.64
C ALA A 157 -15.54 15.97 10.73
N ARG A 158 -15.29 14.76 10.18
CA ARG A 158 -14.04 13.99 10.34
C ARG A 158 -13.67 13.76 11.81
N THR A 159 -14.68 13.57 12.67
CA THR A 159 -14.50 13.29 14.09
C THR A 159 -14.13 11.82 14.29
N PRO A 160 -12.92 11.50 14.80
CA PRO A 160 -12.50 10.12 14.97
C PRO A 160 -13.32 9.40 16.05
N LEU A 161 -13.35 8.07 15.99
CA LEU A 161 -13.87 7.26 17.11
C LEU A 161 -13.06 7.51 18.40
N PRO A 162 -13.68 7.40 19.58
CA PRO A 162 -12.96 7.46 20.86
C PRO A 162 -11.84 6.42 20.93
N GLN A 163 -10.63 6.88 21.26
CA GLN A 163 -9.42 6.05 21.18
C GLN A 163 -9.40 4.85 22.14
N ASN A 164 -10.14 4.94 23.24
CA ASN A 164 -10.28 3.85 24.20
C ASN A 164 -11.06 2.64 23.63
N LEU A 165 -11.83 2.82 22.56
CA LEU A 165 -12.52 1.72 21.88
C LEU A 165 -11.55 0.79 21.14
N ASN A 166 -10.37 1.30 20.75
CA ASN A 166 -9.40 0.57 19.93
C ASN A 166 -10.04 -0.15 18.73
N ALA A 167 -10.94 0.55 18.03
CA ALA A 167 -11.83 -0.04 17.04
C ALA A 167 -11.05 -0.73 15.91
N ASN A 168 -9.90 -0.18 15.53
CA ASN A 168 -9.05 -0.79 14.51
C ASN A 168 -8.45 -2.15 14.93
N LEU A 169 -8.06 -2.29 16.20
CA LEU A 169 -7.51 -3.54 16.72
C LEU A 169 -8.63 -4.57 16.85
N ARG A 170 -9.78 -4.14 17.41
CA ARG A 170 -10.93 -5.04 17.55
C ARG A 170 -11.44 -5.51 16.18
N LEU A 171 -11.45 -4.64 15.18
CA LEU A 171 -11.78 -5.01 13.80
C LEU A 171 -10.84 -6.09 13.23
N ILE A 172 -9.53 -5.98 13.48
CA ILE A 172 -8.56 -7.00 13.06
C ILE A 172 -8.85 -8.34 13.74
N ASP A 173 -9.11 -8.33 15.05
CA ASP A 173 -9.41 -9.56 15.80
C ASP A 173 -10.68 -10.23 15.26
N LEU A 174 -11.76 -9.46 15.08
CA LEU A 174 -13.02 -9.95 14.50
C LEU A 174 -12.85 -10.50 13.09
N ALA A 175 -12.02 -9.86 12.26
CA ALA A 175 -11.74 -10.31 10.90
C ALA A 175 -10.96 -11.63 10.94
N PHE A 176 -9.95 -11.71 11.82
CA PHE A 176 -9.13 -12.89 11.99
C PHE A 176 -9.94 -14.09 12.48
N GLU A 177 -10.84 -13.90 13.45
CA GLU A 177 -11.80 -14.90 13.93
C GLU A 177 -12.68 -15.45 12.79
N ARG A 178 -12.93 -14.64 11.75
CA ARG A 178 -13.71 -15.02 10.55
C ARG A 178 -12.85 -15.49 9.38
N GLY A 179 -11.54 -15.68 9.59
CA GLY A 179 -10.61 -16.18 8.58
C GLY A 179 -10.08 -15.12 7.60
N LEU A 180 -10.29 -13.83 7.86
CA LEU A 180 -9.78 -12.73 7.05
C LEU A 180 -8.65 -11.99 7.77
N ILE A 181 -7.47 -11.96 7.13
CA ILE A 181 -6.34 -11.17 7.63
C ILE A 181 -6.32 -9.81 6.93
N ILE A 182 -6.66 -8.78 7.70
CA ILE A 182 -6.49 -7.37 7.31
C ILE A 182 -5.41 -6.72 8.18
N TYR A 183 -4.98 -5.53 7.77
CA TYR A 183 -3.94 -4.79 8.47
C TYR A 183 -4.43 -3.39 8.83
N SER A 184 -3.95 -2.84 9.93
CA SER A 184 -4.23 -1.47 10.35
C SER A 184 -2.94 -0.76 10.74
N ARG A 185 -2.89 0.57 10.52
CA ARG A 185 -1.80 1.38 11.05
C ARG A 185 -2.28 2.78 11.41
N ARG A 186 -2.25 3.09 12.70
CA ARG A 186 -2.42 4.49 13.16
C ARG A 186 -1.28 5.33 12.61
N VAL A 187 -1.60 6.47 12.02
CA VAL A 187 -0.61 7.40 11.46
C VAL A 187 0.01 8.19 12.63
N ARG A 188 1.34 8.11 12.80
CA ARG A 188 2.03 8.93 13.79
C ARG A 188 2.09 10.39 13.32
N GLY A 189 1.73 11.33 14.19
CA GLY A 189 1.84 12.78 13.93
C GLY A 189 0.66 13.43 13.21
N GLY A 190 -0.41 12.68 12.91
CA GLY A 190 -1.70 13.21 12.43
C GLY A 190 -2.82 13.01 13.47
N PRO A 191 -4.08 13.37 13.14
CA PRO A 191 -5.23 12.98 13.94
C PRO A 191 -5.19 11.48 14.16
N VAL A 192 -5.32 11.04 15.42
CA VAL A 192 -5.33 9.62 15.71
C VAL A 192 -6.69 9.09 15.27
N SER A 193 -6.73 8.49 14.09
CA SER A 193 -7.92 7.83 13.54
C SER A 193 -7.65 6.34 13.36
N ASP A 194 -8.69 5.57 13.66
CA ASP A 194 -8.69 4.14 13.45
C ASP A 194 -8.96 3.86 11.97
N ASN A 195 -8.27 2.87 11.41
CA ASN A 195 -8.37 2.54 9.99
C ASN A 195 -8.12 1.06 9.74
N PHE A 196 -8.40 0.62 8.53
CA PHE A 196 -7.97 -0.68 8.03
C PHE A 196 -7.46 -0.57 6.59
N MET A 197 -6.69 -1.58 6.18
CA MET A 197 -6.17 -1.76 4.83
C MET A 197 -6.51 -3.15 4.33
N VAL A 198 -6.85 -3.19 3.04
CA VAL A 198 -7.13 -4.40 2.27
C VAL A 198 -6.13 -4.44 1.12
N CYS A 199 -5.18 -5.37 1.22
CA CYS A 199 -4.00 -5.45 0.35
C CYS A 199 -3.79 -6.89 -0.16
N PRO A 200 -4.75 -7.49 -0.90
CA PRO A 200 -4.67 -8.89 -1.29
C PRO A 200 -3.49 -9.15 -2.25
N PRO A 201 -3.06 -10.41 -2.45
CA PRO A 201 -2.05 -10.75 -3.46
C PRO A 201 -2.44 -10.24 -4.86
N LEU A 202 -1.44 -9.94 -5.70
CA LEU A 202 -1.69 -9.37 -7.05
C LEU A 202 -2.39 -10.34 -8.01
N ILE A 203 -2.44 -11.62 -7.65
CA ILE A 203 -3.16 -12.67 -8.39
C ILE A 203 -4.65 -12.72 -8.05
N THR A 204 -5.14 -11.86 -7.14
CA THR A 204 -6.54 -11.93 -6.69
C THR A 204 -7.51 -11.78 -7.85
N THR A 205 -8.63 -12.48 -7.77
CA THR A 205 -9.71 -12.40 -8.75
C THR A 205 -10.88 -11.57 -8.21
N ARG A 206 -11.84 -11.24 -9.08
CA ARG A 206 -13.07 -10.55 -8.70
C ARG A 206 -13.86 -11.35 -7.67
N GLU A 207 -13.95 -12.66 -7.84
CA GLU A 207 -14.67 -13.57 -6.95
C GLU A 207 -14.05 -13.56 -5.55
N GLN A 208 -12.72 -13.61 -5.48
CA GLN A 208 -11.99 -13.53 -4.21
C GLN A 208 -12.12 -12.14 -3.55
N ILE A 209 -12.22 -11.05 -4.33
CA ILE A 209 -12.57 -9.75 -3.78
C ILE A 209 -13.98 -9.79 -3.16
N GLY A 210 -14.94 -10.43 -3.84
CA GLY A 210 -16.28 -10.64 -3.29
C GLY A 210 -16.27 -11.41 -1.96
N GLU A 211 -15.47 -12.47 -1.86
CA GLU A 211 -15.28 -13.22 -0.61
C GLU A 211 -14.68 -12.35 0.50
N ILE A 212 -13.62 -11.58 0.20
CA ILE A 212 -12.99 -10.64 1.14
C ILE A 212 -14.02 -9.63 1.65
N ILE A 213 -14.83 -9.06 0.76
CA ILE A 213 -15.80 -8.02 1.06
C ILE A 213 -16.98 -8.57 1.85
N ALA A 214 -17.42 -9.79 1.56
CA ALA A 214 -18.46 -10.46 2.34
C ALA A 214 -18.00 -10.67 3.80
N VAL A 215 -16.81 -11.26 4.00
CA VAL A 215 -16.26 -11.47 5.35
C VAL A 215 -16.00 -10.14 6.06
N LEU A 216 -15.51 -9.13 5.35
CA LEU A 216 -15.30 -7.79 5.91
C LEU A 216 -16.63 -7.14 6.32
N GLY A 217 -17.69 -7.29 5.51
CA GLY A 217 -19.04 -6.82 5.84
C GLY A 217 -19.58 -7.44 7.12
N ASP A 218 -19.47 -8.77 7.28
CA ASP A 218 -19.88 -9.47 8.50
C ASP A 218 -19.04 -9.07 9.72
N THR A 219 -17.76 -8.75 9.49
CA THR A 219 -16.84 -8.24 10.52
C THR A 219 -17.27 -6.85 10.98
N LEU A 220 -17.62 -5.96 10.04
CA LEU A 220 -18.05 -4.60 10.31
C LEU A 220 -19.41 -4.56 11.01
N GLU A 221 -20.33 -5.44 10.65
CA GLU A 221 -21.60 -5.62 11.35
C GLU A 221 -21.38 -5.99 12.81
N ALA A 222 -20.49 -6.95 13.08
CA ALA A 222 -20.14 -7.35 14.44
C ALA A 222 -19.46 -6.24 15.22
N LEU A 223 -18.52 -5.51 14.61
CA LEU A 223 -17.89 -4.35 15.24
C LEU A 223 -18.92 -3.27 15.58
N ALA A 224 -19.86 -3.01 14.66
CA ALA A 224 -20.91 -2.02 14.86
C ALA A 224 -21.82 -2.39 16.03
N ALA A 225 -22.21 -3.66 16.14
CA ALA A 225 -22.98 -4.16 17.27
C ALA A 225 -22.21 -4.07 18.60
N GLU A 226 -20.91 -4.38 18.62
CA GLU A 226 -20.09 -4.31 19.84
C GLU A 226 -19.83 -2.87 20.33
N LEU A 227 -19.72 -1.93 19.39
CA LEU A 227 -19.33 -0.53 19.67
C LEU A 227 -20.50 0.46 19.56
N ASP A 228 -21.73 -0.03 19.38
CA ASP A 228 -22.95 0.77 19.18
C ASP A 228 -22.82 1.80 18.04
N LEU A 229 -22.30 1.34 16.89
CA LEU A 229 -22.10 2.16 15.70
C LEU A 229 -23.28 2.03 14.72
N PRO A 230 -23.60 3.09 13.95
CA PRO A 230 -24.71 3.07 13.01
C PRO A 230 -24.50 2.09 11.84
N VAL A 231 -25.59 1.44 11.42
CA VAL A 231 -25.67 0.56 10.23
C VAL A 231 -26.93 0.94 9.43
N ASN A 232 -26.78 1.06 8.11
CA ASN A 232 -27.88 1.28 7.18
C ASN A 232 -28.35 -0.07 6.62
N HIS A 233 -29.67 -0.29 6.54
CA HIS A 233 -30.29 -1.49 5.98
C HIS A 233 -30.89 -1.23 4.59
#